data_AF-A0A4V2HTE9-F1
#
_entry.id   AF-A0A4V2HTE9-F1
#
_cell.length_a   1.000
_cell.length_b   1.000
_cell.length_c   1.000
_cell.angle_alpha   90.00
_cell.angle_beta   90.00
_cell.angle_gamma   90.00
#
_symmetry.space_group_name_H-M   'P 1'
#
loop_
_entity.id
_entity.type
_entity.pdbx_description
1 polymer ?
#
loop_
_entity_poly.entity_id
_entity_poly.type
_entity_poly.pdbx_seq_one_letter_code
_entity_poly.pdbx_strand_id
1 'polypeptide(L)'
;APAPAAKEAKKEAAPAAAPALPAGPAVFPNAVDPKYAKETQGKARMHTCVDQYNANKTTNANGGLKWIQKGGGYYSECTKRLKGAA
;
A
#
# COMPACT_ATOMS: atom_id res chain seq x y z
N ALA A 1 40.53 -8.69 -34.13
CA ALA A 1 39.09 -9.01 -34.27
C ALA A 1 38.98 -10.19 -35.25
N PRO A 2 38.05 -11.17 -35.08
CA PRO A 2 36.75 -11.08 -34.40
C PRO A 2 36.61 -11.99 -33.14
N ALA A 3 35.54 -11.74 -32.38
CA ALA A 3 34.89 -12.63 -31.40
C ALA A 3 33.44 -12.91 -31.91
N PRO A 4 32.55 -13.73 -31.31
CA PRO A 4 32.64 -14.56 -30.09
C PRO A 4 32.02 -15.99 -30.26
N ALA A 5 32.00 -16.81 -29.19
CA ALA A 5 31.12 -17.99 -29.11
C ALA A 5 30.42 -18.03 -27.75
N ALA A 6 29.08 -18.07 -27.79
CA ALA A 6 28.16 -18.11 -26.66
C ALA A 6 28.03 -19.52 -26.05
N LYS A 7 27.72 -19.59 -24.74
CA LYS A 7 27.08 -20.74 -24.09
C LYS A 7 26.06 -20.27 -23.05
N GLU A 8 24.94 -21.00 -23.02
CA GLU A 8 23.65 -20.67 -22.45
C GLU A 8 23.56 -20.69 -20.92
N ALA A 9 22.60 -19.95 -20.36
CA ALA A 9 21.88 -20.37 -19.15
C ALA A 9 20.44 -19.83 -19.20
N LYS A 10 19.56 -20.69 -19.70
CA LYS A 10 18.10 -20.60 -19.69
C LYS A 10 17.59 -20.40 -18.26
N LYS A 11 17.02 -19.23 -17.96
CA LYS A 11 16.19 -19.02 -16.77
C LYS A 11 14.73 -19.11 -17.17
N GLU A 12 14.11 -20.17 -16.68
CA GLU A 12 12.70 -20.51 -16.73
C GLU A 12 11.79 -19.28 -16.60
N ALA A 13 10.92 -19.08 -17.60
CA ALA A 13 9.92 -18.03 -17.59
C ALA A 13 8.86 -18.35 -16.54
N ALA A 14 8.81 -17.56 -15.47
CA ALA A 14 7.70 -17.55 -14.54
C ALA A 14 6.39 -17.22 -15.29
N PRO A 15 5.24 -17.82 -14.92
CA PRO A 15 3.99 -17.55 -15.59
C PRO A 15 3.69 -16.06 -15.53
N ALA A 16 3.40 -15.47 -16.69
CA ALA A 16 3.03 -14.07 -16.83
C ALA A 16 1.81 -13.79 -15.94
N ALA A 17 2.01 -12.97 -14.91
CA ALA A 17 0.93 -12.47 -14.09
C ALA A 17 -0.07 -11.75 -15.00
N ALA A 18 -1.36 -12.10 -14.89
CA ALA A 18 -2.43 -11.36 -15.54
C ALA A 18 -2.26 -9.85 -15.23
N PRO A 19 -2.53 -8.96 -16.19
CA PRO A 19 -2.34 -7.53 -15.98
C PRO A 19 -3.15 -7.12 -14.75
N ALA A 20 -2.45 -6.72 -13.69
CA ALA A 20 -3.09 -6.14 -12.53
C ALA A 20 -3.90 -4.94 -13.04
N LEU A 21 -5.21 -4.95 -12.78
CA LEU A 21 -6.05 -3.78 -12.98
C LEU A 21 -5.30 -2.55 -12.44
N PRO A 22 -5.28 -1.42 -13.18
CA PRO A 22 -4.57 -0.24 -12.71
C PRO A 22 -5.01 0.03 -11.28
N ALA A 23 -4.05 0.09 -10.37
CA ALA A 23 -4.36 0.36 -8.98
C ALA A 23 -5.06 1.72 -8.93
N GLY A 24 -6.36 1.72 -8.60
CA GLY A 24 -7.11 2.94 -8.38
C GLY A 24 -6.52 3.75 -7.22
N PRO A 25 -6.96 5.00 -7.01
CA PRO A 25 -6.49 5.78 -5.87
C PRO A 25 -6.77 5.05 -4.56
N ALA A 26 -5.81 5.08 -3.64
CA ALA A 26 -5.98 4.51 -2.31
C ALA A 26 -7.10 5.26 -1.57
N VAL A 27 -8.02 4.51 -0.97
CA VAL A 27 -9.11 5.08 -0.17
C VAL A 27 -8.61 5.29 1.25
N PHE A 28 -8.70 6.51 1.77
CA PHE A 28 -8.26 6.88 3.11
C PHE A 28 -9.44 7.36 3.97
N PRO A 29 -9.38 7.21 5.30
CA PRO A 29 -10.34 7.83 6.20
C PRO A 29 -10.15 9.35 6.19
N ASN A 30 -11.26 10.09 6.33
CA ASN A 30 -11.23 11.56 6.38
C ASN A 30 -11.03 12.11 7.79
N ALA A 31 -11.37 11.33 8.82
CA ALA A 31 -11.22 11.69 10.22
C ALA A 31 -10.85 10.45 11.05
N VAL A 32 -10.32 10.68 12.26
CA VAL A 32 -10.11 9.62 13.25
C VAL A 32 -11.48 9.06 13.64
N ASP A 33 -11.59 7.74 13.69
CA ASP A 33 -12.84 7.08 14.05
C ASP A 33 -13.23 7.46 15.51
N PRO A 34 -14.46 7.93 15.76
CA PRO A 34 -14.91 8.31 17.09
C PRO A 34 -14.82 7.16 18.12
N LYS A 35 -14.78 5.89 17.69
CA LYS A 35 -14.55 4.76 18.60
C LYS A 35 -13.19 4.82 19.31
N TYR A 36 -12.23 5.53 18.73
CA TYR A 36 -10.89 5.75 19.30
C TYR A 36 -10.72 7.11 19.98
N ALA A 37 -11.79 7.89 20.15
CA ALA A 37 -11.72 9.23 20.74
C ALA A 37 -11.15 9.27 22.17
N LYS A 38 -11.17 8.14 22.89
CA LYS A 38 -10.60 8.01 24.24
C LYS A 38 -9.11 7.66 24.25
N GLU A 39 -8.51 7.37 23.10
CA GLU A 39 -7.09 7.07 22.99
C GLU A 39 -6.26 8.32 22.70
N THR A 40 -4.94 8.23 22.87
CA THR A 40 -4.04 9.31 22.45
C THR A 40 -4.13 9.51 20.94
N GLN A 41 -3.96 10.76 20.48
CA GLN A 41 -4.12 11.12 19.06
C GLN A 41 -3.31 10.21 18.11
N GLY A 42 -2.09 9.84 18.48
CA GLY A 42 -1.26 8.94 17.67
C GLY A 42 -1.87 7.55 17.52
N LYS A 43 -2.39 6.99 18.62
CA LYS A 43 -2.98 5.66 18.66
C LYS A 43 -4.32 5.61 17.93
N ALA A 44 -5.14 6.64 18.12
CA ALA A 44 -6.42 6.76 17.46
C ALA A 44 -6.28 6.84 15.93
N ARG A 45 -5.30 7.61 15.42
CA ARG A 45 -4.93 7.61 13.99
C ARG A 45 -4.47 6.24 13.52
N MET A 46 -3.61 5.57 14.29
CA MET A 46 -3.11 4.23 13.94
C MET A 46 -4.25 3.25 13.75
N HIS A 47 -5.13 3.10 14.73
CA HIS A 47 -6.22 2.14 14.64
C HIS A 47 -7.19 2.49 13.50
N THR A 48 -7.54 3.77 13.33
CA THR A 48 -8.36 4.24 12.20
C THR A 48 -7.73 3.84 10.86
N CYS A 49 -6.42 4.04 10.69
CA CYS A 49 -5.72 3.68 9.47
C CYS A 49 -5.67 2.15 9.26
N VAL A 50 -5.45 1.37 10.33
CA VAL A 50 -5.45 -0.10 10.25
C VAL A 50 -6.81 -0.63 9.79
N ASP A 51 -7.89 -0.09 10.35
CA ASP A 51 -9.24 -0.53 10.00
C ASP A 51 -9.57 -0.23 8.54
N GLN A 52 -9.29 1.00 8.08
CA GLN A 52 -9.52 1.33 6.68
C GLN A 52 -8.64 0.50 5.74
N TYR A 53 -7.37 0.26 6.10
CA TYR A 53 -6.49 -0.60 5.30
C TYR A 53 -7.04 -2.01 5.15
N ASN A 54 -7.57 -2.58 6.24
CA ASN A 54 -8.17 -3.91 6.24
C ASN A 54 -9.50 -3.94 5.48
N ALA A 55 -10.36 -2.93 5.63
CA ALA A 55 -11.58 -2.79 4.85
C ALA A 55 -11.27 -2.73 3.35
N ASN A 56 -10.27 -1.93 2.97
CA ASN A 56 -9.81 -1.79 1.60
C ASN A 56 -9.25 -3.07 0.99
N LYS A 57 -8.74 -4.03 1.79
CA LYS A 57 -8.24 -5.31 1.26
C LYS A 57 -9.35 -6.11 0.57
N THR A 58 -10.59 -5.97 1.01
CA THR A 58 -11.75 -6.69 0.44
C THR A 58 -12.12 -6.18 -0.95
N THR A 59 -11.83 -4.90 -1.24
CA THR A 59 -12.18 -4.23 -2.49
C THR A 59 -10.95 -3.84 -3.32
N ASN A 60 -9.75 -4.27 -2.90
CA ASN A 60 -8.47 -3.86 -3.47
C ASN A 60 -8.30 -2.31 -3.52
N ALA A 61 -8.90 -1.60 -2.57
CA ALA A 61 -8.93 -0.13 -2.51
C ALA A 61 -7.70 0.51 -1.83
N ASN A 62 -6.64 -0.27 -1.56
CA ASN A 62 -5.38 0.26 -1.03
C ASN A 62 -4.53 0.94 -2.10
N GLY A 63 -4.97 0.95 -3.36
CA GLY A 63 -4.24 1.58 -4.46
C GLY A 63 -2.82 1.06 -4.66
N GLY A 64 -2.62 -0.24 -4.42
CA GLY A 64 -1.31 -0.88 -4.51
C GLY A 64 -0.35 -0.53 -3.36
N LEU A 65 -0.77 0.29 -2.40
CA LEU A 65 0.04 0.62 -1.23
C LEU A 65 0.05 -0.55 -0.24
N LYS A 66 1.25 -0.98 0.15
CA LYS A 66 1.42 -1.83 1.33
C LYS A 66 1.23 -0.99 2.59
N TRP A 67 0.90 -1.64 3.71
CA TRP A 67 0.76 -0.98 5.02
C TRP A 67 1.93 -0.03 5.32
N ILE A 68 3.15 -0.56 5.20
CA ILE A 68 4.43 0.17 5.28
C ILE A 68 5.33 -0.34 4.13
N GLN A 69 6.00 0.56 3.42
CA GLN A 69 6.98 0.23 2.38
C GLN A 69 8.09 1.28 2.28
N LYS A 70 9.15 0.98 1.52
CA LYS A 70 10.23 1.96 1.29
C LYS A 70 9.66 3.18 0.56
N GLY A 71 9.88 4.37 1.11
CA GLY A 71 9.41 5.63 0.54
C GLY A 71 7.95 5.98 0.85
N GLY A 72 7.28 5.25 1.74
CA GLY A 72 5.92 5.58 2.17
C GLY A 72 5.07 4.35 2.44
N GLY A 73 3.78 4.42 2.15
CA GLY A 73 2.86 3.33 2.40
C GLY A 73 1.54 3.86 2.89
N TYR A 74 0.58 2.95 2.97
CA TYR A 74 -0.79 3.31 3.32
C TYR A 74 -0.86 4.03 4.67
N TYR A 75 -0.14 3.55 5.68
CA TYR A 75 -0.16 4.17 7.01
C TYR A 75 0.40 5.59 7.01
N SER A 76 1.51 5.83 6.31
CA SER A 76 2.15 7.14 6.21
C SER A 76 1.24 8.16 5.54
N GLU A 77 0.61 7.78 4.42
CA GLU A 77 -0.34 8.62 3.69
C GLU A 77 -1.62 8.86 4.49
N CYS A 78 -2.18 7.81 5.10
CA CYS A 78 -3.35 7.90 5.96
C CYS A 78 -3.10 8.86 7.14
N THR A 79 -1.97 8.72 7.84
CA THR A 79 -1.61 9.59 8.96
C THR A 79 -1.41 11.03 8.50
N LYS A 80 -0.80 11.25 7.32
CA LYS A 80 -0.64 12.59 6.74
C LYS A 80 -1.99 13.23 6.44
N ARG A 81 -2.94 12.47 5.89
CA ARG A 81 -4.32 12.92 5.63
C ARG A 81 -5.05 13.28 6.92
N LEU A 82 -5.00 12.40 7.92
CA LEU A 82 -5.63 12.62 9.22
C LEU A 82 -4.98 13.73 10.06
N LYS A 83 -3.70 14.02 9.85
CA LYS A 83 -3.04 15.19 10.46
C LYS A 83 -3.41 16.50 9.78
N GLY A 84 -3.62 16.51 8.47
CA GLY A 84 -4.05 17.70 7.72
C GLY A 84 -5.55 17.98 7.81
N ALA A 85 -6.34 17.01 8.30
CA ALA A 85 -7.76 17.16 8.60
C ALA A 85 -8.04 17.48 10.08
N ALA A 86 -6.99 17.61 10.91
CA ALA A 86 -7.06 17.90 12.33
C ALA A 86 -6.72 19.36 12.64
#